data_AF-A0A7V9RAW2-F1
#
_entry.id   AF-A0A7V9RAW2-F1
#
_cell.length_a   1.000
_cell.length_b   1.000
_cell.length_c   1.000
_cell.angle_alpha   90.00
_cell.angle_beta   90.00
_cell.angle_gamma   90.00
#
_symmetry.space_group_name_H-M   'P 1'
#
loop_
_entity.id
_entity.type
_entity.pdbx_description
1 polymer ?
#
loop_
_entity_poly.entity_id
_entity_poly.type
_entity_poly.pdbx_seq_one_letter_code
_entity_poly.pdbx_strand_id
1 'polypeptide(L)'
;MATVVHERHDHAPPAGPPVRPSGWRRWTAPGWLRVLWLTPLSFLLATGLVAGARAGLGYEPLLAGAPWITTLLVVCPLGFLVGIGGFDFWAYWISGRPTRPDDHSGHGARSWRDYFRVNTDHKVIGIQY
;
A
#
# COMPACT_ATOMS: atom_id res chain seq x y z
N MET A 1 -51.31 2.15 -14.98
CA MET A 1 -50.73 2.13 -13.63
C MET A 1 -49.56 1.16 -13.67
N ALA A 2 -48.32 1.63 -13.76
CA ALA A 2 -47.14 0.77 -13.89
C ALA A 2 -46.67 0.31 -12.51
N THR A 3 -46.64 -1.00 -12.29
CA THR A 3 -46.13 -1.64 -11.08
C THR A 3 -44.60 -1.56 -11.10
N VAL A 4 -44.02 -0.79 -10.18
CA VAL A 4 -42.57 -0.82 -9.92
C VAL A 4 -42.28 -2.14 -9.20
N VAL A 5 -41.69 -3.09 -9.92
CA VAL A 5 -41.14 -4.31 -9.32
C VAL A 5 -39.87 -3.90 -8.58
N HIS A 6 -39.94 -3.88 -7.25
CA HIS A 6 -38.76 -3.69 -6.41
C HIS A 6 -37.99 -5.01 -6.43
N GLU A 7 -36.98 -5.13 -7.30
CA GLU A 7 -36.04 -6.25 -7.25
C GLU A 7 -35.42 -6.29 -5.85
N ARG A 8 -35.72 -7.35 -5.09
CA ARG A 8 -34.99 -7.67 -3.87
C ARG A 8 -33.54 -7.91 -4.29
N HIS A 9 -32.68 -6.93 -4.03
CA HIS A 9 -31.25 -7.15 -4.03
C HIS A 9 -30.95 -8.04 -2.83
N ASP A 10 -30.84 -9.36 -3.07
CA ASP A 10 -30.31 -10.29 -2.10
C ASP A 10 -28.84 -9.91 -1.87
N HIS A 11 -28.59 -9.09 -0.85
CA HIS A 11 -27.24 -8.78 -0.42
C HIS A 11 -26.55 -10.08 0.01
N ALA A 12 -25.42 -10.40 -0.63
CA ALA A 12 -24.55 -11.47 -0.16
C ALA A 12 -24.26 -11.24 1.34
N PRO A 13 -24.24 -12.30 2.16
CA PRO A 13 -23.97 -12.15 3.59
C PRO A 13 -22.65 -11.38 3.77
N PRO A 14 -22.60 -10.41 4.71
CA PRO A 14 -21.43 -9.57 4.90
C PRO A 14 -20.20 -10.46 5.09
N ALA A 15 -19.14 -10.16 4.34
CA ALA A 15 -17.89 -10.89 4.48
C ALA A 15 -17.43 -10.75 5.94
N GLY A 16 -17.04 -11.88 6.54
CA GLY A 16 -16.51 -11.86 7.91
C GLY A 16 -15.35 -10.88 8.03
N PRO A 17 -15.09 -10.34 9.24
CA PRO A 17 -14.08 -9.31 9.42
C PRO A 17 -12.72 -9.80 8.89
N PRO A 18 -12.00 -8.99 8.10
CA PRO A 18 -10.74 -9.40 7.50
C PRO A 18 -9.76 -9.88 8.58
N VAL A 19 -9.22 -11.08 8.38
CA VAL A 19 -8.30 -11.74 9.33
C VAL A 19 -7.06 -10.86 9.52
N ARG A 20 -6.69 -10.59 10.78
CA ARG A 20 -5.46 -9.85 11.08
C ARG A 20 -4.25 -10.70 10.69
N PRO A 21 -3.25 -10.12 10.01
CA PRO A 21 -2.00 -10.83 9.79
C PRO A 21 -1.38 -11.24 11.14
N SER A 22 -1.00 -12.50 11.26
CA SER A 22 -0.34 -13.07 12.44
C SER A 22 1.03 -13.64 12.08
N GLY A 23 1.91 -13.74 13.08
CA GLY A 23 3.28 -14.23 12.90
C GLY A 23 4.05 -13.47 11.83
N TRP A 24 4.75 -14.21 10.97
CA TRP A 24 5.57 -13.67 9.89
C TRP A 24 4.81 -12.87 8.83
N ARG A 25 3.52 -13.15 8.62
CA ARG A 25 2.69 -12.41 7.65
C ARG A 25 2.57 -10.92 7.99
N ARG A 26 2.83 -10.52 9.24
CA ARG A 26 2.83 -9.11 9.64
C ARG A 26 3.94 -8.29 8.98
N TRP A 27 5.05 -8.91 8.59
CA TRP A 27 6.16 -8.24 7.92
C TRP A 27 5.88 -7.96 6.44
N THR A 28 4.99 -8.72 5.83
CA THR A 28 4.62 -8.57 4.41
C THR A 28 3.23 -7.96 4.21
N ALA A 29 2.41 -7.90 5.27
CA ALA A 29 1.13 -7.20 5.25
C ALA A 29 1.35 -5.68 5.18
N PRO A 30 0.41 -4.94 4.57
CA PRO A 30 0.48 -3.48 4.53
C PRO A 30 0.54 -2.90 5.95
N GLY A 31 1.52 -2.02 6.19
CA GLY A 31 1.70 -1.38 7.48
C GLY A 31 3.16 -1.06 7.82
N TRP A 32 3.37 -0.48 8.99
CA TRP A 32 4.67 0.03 9.44
C TRP A 32 5.79 -1.01 9.50
N LEU A 33 5.47 -2.27 9.80
CA LEU A 33 6.49 -3.34 9.78
C LEU A 33 7.03 -3.60 8.37
N ARG A 34 6.18 -3.48 7.35
CA ARG A 34 6.60 -3.62 5.96
C ARG A 34 7.37 -2.39 5.48
N VAL A 35 6.94 -1.19 5.89
CA VAL A 35 7.69 0.07 5.67
C VAL A 35 9.11 -0.02 6.23
N LEU A 36 9.26 -0.58 7.43
CA LEU A 36 10.55 -0.66 8.14
C LEU A 36 11.65 -1.32 7.31
N TRP A 37 11.31 -2.29 6.46
CA TRP A 37 12.30 -2.95 5.60
C TRP A 37 12.22 -2.51 4.14
N LEU A 38 11.04 -2.18 3.60
CA LEU A 38 10.92 -1.75 2.20
C LEU A 38 11.56 -0.40 1.94
N THR A 39 11.48 0.55 2.87
CA THR A 39 12.10 1.87 2.68
C THR A 39 13.64 1.78 2.65
N PRO A 40 14.32 1.10 3.60
CA PRO A 40 15.76 0.86 3.50
C PRO A 40 16.15 0.05 2.25
N LEU A 41 15.38 -0.98 1.90
CA LEU A 41 15.64 -1.74 0.68
C LEU A 41 15.56 -0.84 -0.56
N SER A 42 14.56 0.03 -0.63
CA SER A 42 14.39 0.98 -1.74
C SER A 42 15.54 1.98 -1.83
N PHE A 43 16.04 2.46 -0.68
CA PHE A 43 17.23 3.31 -0.61
C PHE A 43 18.47 2.59 -1.18
N LEU A 44 18.68 1.33 -0.78
CA LEU A 44 19.81 0.53 -1.25
C LEU A 44 19.70 0.25 -2.75
N LEU A 45 18.52 -0.10 -3.24
CA LEU A 45 18.26 -0.34 -4.67
C LEU A 45 18.47 0.92 -5.51
N ALA A 46 17.96 2.08 -5.05
CA ALA A 46 18.14 3.36 -5.72
C ALA A 46 19.63 3.77 -5.78
N THR A 47 20.34 3.61 -4.67
CA THR A 47 21.78 3.88 -4.59
C THR A 47 22.56 2.96 -5.52
N GLY A 48 22.27 1.66 -5.48
CA GLY A 48 22.89 0.66 -6.36
C GLY A 48 22.60 0.90 -7.84
N LEU A 49 21.37 1.29 -8.19
CA LEU A 49 20.97 1.63 -9.56
C LEU A 49 21.80 2.79 -10.09
N VAL A 50 21.91 3.88 -9.34
CA VAL A 50 22.67 5.07 -9.77
C VAL A 50 24.16 4.77 -9.85
N ALA A 51 24.73 4.12 -8.83
CA ALA A 51 26.14 3.75 -8.84
C ALA A 51 26.47 2.82 -10.01
N GLY A 52 25.65 1.79 -10.24
CA GLY A 52 25.84 0.83 -11.33
C GLY A 52 25.71 1.48 -12.71
N ALA A 53 24.68 2.32 -12.90
CA ALA A 53 24.51 3.05 -14.16
C ALA A 53 25.68 4.01 -14.44
N ARG A 54 26.14 4.75 -13.41
CA ARG A 54 27.26 5.68 -13.57
C ARG A 54 28.59 4.96 -13.81
N ALA A 55 28.84 3.86 -13.12
CA ALA A 55 30.01 3.02 -13.36
C ALA A 55 30.01 2.48 -14.80
N GLY A 56 28.86 1.97 -15.28
CA GLY A 56 28.71 1.48 -16.65
C GLY A 56 28.89 2.57 -17.72
N LEU A 57 28.68 3.84 -17.37
CA LEU A 57 28.89 5.00 -18.23
C LEU A 57 30.24 5.69 -18.01
N GLY A 58 31.10 5.19 -17.11
CA GLY A 58 32.40 5.77 -16.81
C GLY A 58 32.36 7.12 -16.07
N TYR A 59 31.27 7.42 -15.36
CA TYR A 59 31.11 8.68 -14.63
C TYR A 59 31.60 8.58 -13.18
N GLU A 60 32.40 9.54 -12.75
CA GLU A 60 32.77 9.75 -11.34
C GLU A 60 32.34 11.16 -10.86
N PRO A 61 31.97 11.33 -9.57
CA PRO A 61 31.83 10.30 -8.55
C PRO A 61 30.60 9.41 -8.81
N LEU A 62 30.65 8.13 -8.41
CA LEU A 62 29.49 7.23 -8.52
C LEU A 62 28.27 7.68 -7.72
N LEU A 63 28.48 8.27 -6.55
CA LEU A 63 27.40 8.69 -5.63
C LEU A 63 27.47 10.19 -5.34
N ALA A 64 27.20 11.00 -6.37
CA ALA A 64 27.18 12.44 -6.22
C ALA A 64 26.16 13.11 -7.15
N GLY A 65 25.75 14.31 -6.73
CA GLY A 65 24.96 15.22 -7.54
C GLY A 65 23.49 14.84 -7.69
N ALA A 66 22.83 15.56 -8.59
CA ALA A 66 21.39 15.47 -8.83
C ALA A 66 20.91 14.04 -9.14
N PRO A 67 21.59 13.20 -9.95
CA PRO A 67 21.05 11.88 -10.30
C PRO A 67 20.81 10.99 -9.08
N TRP A 68 21.74 10.98 -8.11
CA TRP A 68 21.60 10.17 -6.91
C TRP A 68 20.47 10.69 -6.01
N ILE A 69 20.47 11.99 -5.73
CA ILE A 69 19.46 12.61 -4.87
C ILE A 69 18.05 12.52 -5.49
N THR A 70 17.89 12.85 -6.76
CA THR A 70 16.60 12.75 -7.47
C THR A 70 16.09 11.33 -7.50
N THR A 71 16.95 10.33 -7.73
CA THR A 71 16.52 8.92 -7.71
C THR A 71 16.05 8.50 -6.31
N LEU A 72 16.77 8.90 -5.25
CA LEU A 72 16.33 8.66 -3.88
C LEU A 72 14.98 9.30 -3.56
N LEU A 73 14.78 10.55 -3.97
CA LEU A 73 13.53 11.30 -3.75
C LEU A 73 12.33 10.73 -4.51
N VAL A 74 12.55 9.86 -5.49
CA VAL A 74 11.47 9.15 -6.19
C VAL A 74 11.29 7.74 -5.62
N VAL A 75 12.37 6.96 -5.57
CA VAL A 75 12.30 5.52 -5.26
C VAL A 75 12.00 5.28 -3.77
N CYS A 76 12.54 6.07 -2.84
CA CYS A 76 12.26 5.88 -1.42
C CYS A 76 10.80 6.17 -1.06
N PRO A 77 10.17 7.28 -1.50
CA PRO A 77 8.73 7.49 -1.29
C PRO A 77 7.86 6.41 -1.93
N LEU A 78 8.21 5.91 -3.11
CA LEU A 78 7.50 4.77 -3.71
C LEU A 78 7.63 3.51 -2.85
N GLY A 79 8.84 3.20 -2.35
CA GLY A 79 9.07 2.11 -1.40
C GLY A 79 8.23 2.23 -0.13
N PHE A 80 8.13 3.44 0.42
CA PHE A 80 7.27 3.75 1.56
C PHE A 80 5.79 3.49 1.24
N LEU A 81 5.30 3.99 0.10
CA LEU A 81 3.91 3.81 -0.34
C LEU A 81 3.57 2.34 -0.58
N VAL A 82 4.50 1.56 -1.14
CA VAL A 82 4.36 0.09 -1.25
C VAL A 82 4.34 -0.56 0.14
N GLY A 83 5.20 -0.12 1.06
CA GLY A 83 5.25 -0.64 2.43
C GLY A 83 3.98 -0.39 3.23
N ILE A 84 3.41 0.81 3.11
CA ILE A 84 2.16 1.13 3.81
C ILE A 84 0.92 0.52 3.11
N GLY A 85 1.08 0.00 1.88
CA GLY A 85 0.03 -0.72 1.15
C GLY A 85 -0.71 0.10 0.10
N GLY A 86 -0.26 1.32 -0.21
CA GLY A 86 -0.91 2.20 -1.20
C GLY A 86 -0.99 1.60 -2.61
N PHE A 87 -0.14 0.64 -2.92
CA PHE A 87 -0.11 -0.07 -4.21
C PHE A 87 -0.63 -1.52 -4.16
N ASP A 88 -1.04 -2.04 -3.00
CA ASP A 88 -1.42 -3.46 -2.87
C ASP A 88 -2.67 -3.80 -3.70
N PHE A 89 -3.64 -2.88 -3.79
CA PHE A 89 -4.81 -3.03 -4.64
C PHE A 89 -4.42 -3.08 -6.12
N TRP A 90 -3.63 -2.12 -6.58
CA TRP A 90 -3.18 -2.04 -7.97
C TRP A 90 -2.38 -3.28 -8.38
N ALA A 91 -1.46 -3.74 -7.51
CA ALA A 91 -0.70 -4.95 -7.74
C ALA A 91 -1.61 -6.20 -7.82
N TYR A 92 -2.63 -6.28 -6.97
CA TYR A 92 -3.62 -7.36 -7.03
C TYR A 92 -4.42 -7.31 -8.34
N TRP A 93 -4.90 -6.13 -8.74
CA TRP A 93 -5.68 -5.93 -9.95
C TRP A 93 -4.89 -6.27 -11.22
N ILE A 94 -3.66 -5.74 -11.35
CA ILE A 94 -2.79 -6.01 -12.51
C ILE A 94 -2.42 -7.50 -12.61
N SER A 95 -2.37 -8.23 -11.48
CA SER A 95 -2.07 -9.66 -11.49
C SER A 95 -3.19 -10.55 -12.08
N GLY A 96 -4.31 -9.95 -12.53
CA GLY A 96 -5.40 -10.66 -13.20
C GLY A 96 -6.20 -11.58 -12.27
N ARG A 97 -6.08 -11.39 -10.95
CA ARG A 97 -6.81 -12.19 -9.97
C ARG A 97 -8.30 -11.84 -10.00
N PRO A 98 -9.20 -12.79 -9.66
CA PRO A 98 -10.63 -12.52 -9.60
C PRO A 98 -10.94 -11.32 -8.73
N THR A 99 -11.91 -10.50 -9.15
CA THR A 99 -12.40 -9.37 -8.35
C THR A 99 -12.80 -9.87 -6.96
N ARG A 100 -12.27 -9.21 -5.92
CA ARG A 100 -12.70 -9.50 -4.55
C ARG A 100 -14.11 -8.93 -4.36
N PRO A 101 -15.01 -9.64 -3.66
CA PRO A 101 -16.29 -9.07 -3.28
C PRO A 101 -16.05 -7.74 -2.55
N ASP A 102 -16.53 -6.64 -3.12
CA ASP A 102 -16.45 -5.32 -2.51
C ASP A 102 -17.71 -5.11 -1.67
N ASP A 103 -17.58 -5.32 -0.37
CA ASP A 103 -18.69 -5.14 0.56
C ASP A 103 -18.83 -3.70 1.03
N HIS A 104 -18.00 -2.77 0.52
CA HIS A 104 -17.91 -1.38 1.00
C HIS A 104 -17.71 -1.26 2.53
N SER A 105 -17.43 -2.38 3.20
CA SER A 105 -17.28 -2.52 4.65
C SER A 105 -15.81 -2.63 5.04
N GLY A 106 -14.95 -2.90 4.05
CA GLY A 106 -13.49 -2.95 4.14
C GLY A 106 -12.79 -1.63 4.46
N HIS A 107 -13.34 -0.84 5.38
CA HIS A 107 -12.62 0.26 5.99
C HIS A 107 -11.76 -0.27 7.15
N GLY A 108 -10.53 0.25 7.28
CA GLY A 108 -9.48 -0.33 8.12
C GLY A 108 -9.73 -0.36 9.63
N ALA A 109 -10.83 0.24 10.11
CA ALA A 109 -11.17 0.30 11.53
C ALA A 109 -11.83 -0.99 12.02
N ARG A 110 -11.17 -1.65 12.98
CA ARG A 110 -11.58 -2.92 13.59
C ARG A 110 -11.60 -2.86 15.11
N SER A 111 -11.21 -1.73 15.71
CA SER A 111 -11.19 -1.47 17.14
C SER A 111 -11.17 0.03 17.40
N TRP A 112 -11.65 0.48 18.56
CA TRP A 112 -11.53 1.88 18.99
C TRP A 112 -10.08 2.38 19.04
N ARG A 113 -9.10 1.47 19.24
CA ARG A 113 -7.68 1.83 19.21
C ARG A 113 -7.24 2.38 17.86
N ASP A 114 -8.02 2.14 16.82
CA ASP A 114 -7.72 2.54 15.45
C ASP A 114 -7.89 4.04 15.24
N TYR A 115 -8.57 4.74 16.16
CA TYR A 115 -8.62 6.19 16.22
C TYR A 115 -7.29 6.84 16.66
N PHE A 116 -6.34 6.07 17.21
CA PHE A 116 -5.04 6.58 17.68
C PHE A 116 -3.87 6.15 16.78
N ARG A 117 -4.14 5.64 15.57
CA ARG A 117 -3.13 5.22 14.58
C ARG A 117 -3.55 5.61 13.17
N VAL A 118 -2.59 5.61 12.24
CA VAL A 118 -2.87 5.79 10.81
C VAL A 118 -3.87 4.71 10.36
N ASN A 119 -4.99 5.15 9.77
CA ASN A 119 -6.09 4.30 9.33
C ASN A 119 -6.58 4.80 7.96
N THR A 120 -6.89 3.86 7.05
CA THR A 120 -7.46 4.16 5.71
C THR A 120 -8.99 4.17 5.72
N ASP A 121 -9.61 3.99 6.87
CA ASP A 121 -11.04 4.18 7.09
C ASP A 121 -11.38 5.68 7.07
N HIS A 122 -12.17 6.10 6.08
CA HIS A 122 -12.54 7.50 5.92
C HIS A 122 -13.41 8.04 7.08
N LYS A 123 -14.11 7.17 7.82
CA LYS A 123 -14.85 7.57 9.03
C LYS A 123 -13.91 7.83 10.19
N VAL A 124 -12.83 7.06 10.31
CA VAL A 124 -11.77 7.33 11.29
C VAL A 124 -11.02 8.60 10.94
N ILE A 125 -10.62 8.76 9.68
CA ILE A 125 -9.97 9.98 9.19
C ILE A 125 -10.86 11.20 9.45
N GLY A 126 -12.18 11.09 9.19
CA GLY A 126 -13.13 12.17 9.40
C GLY A 126 -13.36 12.58 10.85
N ILE A 127 -13.04 11.72 11.84
CA ILE A 127 -13.08 12.07 13.27
C ILE A 127 -11.75 12.67 13.75
N GLN A 128 -10.64 12.40 13.07
CA GLN A 128 -9.32 12.91 13.40
C GLN A 128 -9.05 14.33 12.85
N TYR A 129 -9.88 14.80 11.91
CA TYR A 129 -9.89 16.16 11.36
C TYR A 129 -10.95 17.02 12.06
#